data_AF-A0A8J5FWB3-F1
#
_entry.id   AF-A0A8J5FWB3-F1
#
_cell.length_a   1.000
_cell.length_b   1.000
_cell.length_c   1.000
_cell.angle_alpha   90.00
_cell.angle_beta   90.00
_cell.angle_gamma   90.00
#
_symmetry.space_group_name_H-M   'P 1'
#
loop_
_entity.id
_entity.type
_entity.pdbx_description
1 polymer ?
#
loop_
_entity_poly.entity_id
_entity_poly.type
_entity_poly.pdbx_seq_one_letter_code
_entity_poly.pdbx_strand_id
1 'polypeptide(L)'
;MDINSCLAAAVEVAVLQDDVLTKQLQDLQSKLEAIGIVCNDWKFGVGLSMPCPKCKGRQPMDMNLFFFIHETGKFATWKCLGSDCGWVGKIEATGEFMEDYPLQKQATGKFMEQYAIRKQATGEDMGHYSKIKQATGEVMEHYAKRKQATGEDMEHYSKIKQATGEVMEHYAKQASKSEDCKIIAESQFNLEPLSGKFIEFFEERRISEETLRRNGVLQNCSKTAIAFPYRRDGEIISCKYRSVPKGFWQEKDKERILYGLDDIKNASEIIIVEGEIDKLSMEEAGYRNCVSVPDGAPPSVSENIPTEEKDTKFQFLWNCKAYLEKASRIILATDADAPGQALAEELARRLGRERCLRVKWPKKDATEVCKDANEVDLVSCSHYIDFYFDGKDIPV
;
A
#
# COMPACT_ATOMS: atom_id res chain seq x y z
N MET A 1 4.96 5.87 42.76
CA MET A 1 6.14 5.61 41.90
C MET A 1 6.65 6.95 41.42
N ASP A 2 7.94 7.21 41.61
CA ASP A 2 8.55 8.52 41.38
C ASP A 2 8.76 8.74 39.87
N ILE A 3 8.16 9.80 39.33
CA ILE A 3 8.15 10.15 37.89
C ILE A 3 9.59 10.27 37.35
N ASN A 4 10.53 10.69 38.19
CA ASN A 4 11.94 10.79 37.84
C ASN A 4 12.60 9.43 37.57
N SER A 5 12.13 8.35 38.21
CA SER A 5 12.66 7.00 37.99
C SER A 5 12.18 6.39 36.67
N CYS A 6 10.93 6.66 36.26
CA CYS A 6 10.38 6.19 34.99
C CYS A 6 11.00 6.89 33.79
N LEU A 7 11.28 8.21 33.91
CA LEU A 7 11.98 8.95 32.86
C LEU A 7 13.42 8.46 32.68
N ALA A 8 14.14 8.20 33.78
CA ALA A 8 15.50 7.68 33.73
C ALA A 8 15.55 6.31 33.03
N ALA A 9 14.61 5.41 33.34
CA ALA A 9 14.51 4.11 32.69
C ALA A 9 14.19 4.21 31.19
N ALA A 10 13.30 5.12 30.77
CA ALA A 10 12.99 5.33 29.36
C ALA A 10 14.17 5.88 28.56
N VAL A 11 14.95 6.80 29.17
CA VAL A 11 16.19 7.32 28.58
C VAL A 11 17.24 6.22 28.48
N GLU A 12 17.40 5.39 29.51
CA GLU A 12 18.34 4.26 29.49
C GLU A 12 17.97 3.21 28.43
N VAL A 13 16.67 2.91 28.26
CA VAL A 13 16.19 2.02 27.18
C VAL A 13 16.44 2.62 25.80
N ALA A 14 16.21 3.92 25.61
CA ALA A 14 16.49 4.59 24.33
C ALA A 14 17.99 4.58 23.99
N VAL A 15 18.85 4.85 24.98
CA VAL A 15 20.32 4.78 24.81
C VAL A 15 20.77 3.36 24.47
N LEU A 16 20.25 2.34 25.15
CA LEU A 16 20.55 0.94 24.84
C LEU A 16 20.06 0.53 23.44
N GLN A 17 18.91 1.04 23.01
CA GLN A 17 18.36 0.79 21.67
C GLN A 17 19.27 1.42 20.59
N ASP A 18 19.73 2.65 20.81
CA ASP A 18 20.65 3.35 19.91
C ASP A 18 22.03 2.66 19.85
N ASP A 19 22.55 2.16 20.97
CA ASP A 19 23.80 1.39 21.01
C ASP A 19 23.68 0.06 20.25
N VAL A 20 22.54 -0.63 20.36
CA VAL A 20 22.28 -1.88 19.63
C VAL A 20 22.19 -1.63 18.13
N LEU A 21 21.47 -0.59 17.70
CA LEU A 21 21.34 -0.21 16.29
C LEU A 21 22.68 0.23 15.70
N THR A 22 23.48 0.99 16.47
CA THR A 22 24.82 1.42 16.06
C THR A 22 25.75 0.23 15.83
N LYS A 23 25.72 -0.76 16.74
CA LYS A 23 26.53 -1.98 16.58
C LYS A 23 26.09 -2.83 15.39
N GLN A 24 24.78 -3.02 15.22
CA GLN A 24 24.22 -3.76 14.08
C GLN A 24 24.57 -3.10 12.74
N LEU A 25 24.57 -1.76 12.70
CA LEU A 25 25.00 -1.01 11.53
C LEU A 25 26.47 -1.29 11.21
N GLN A 26 27.36 -1.20 12.20
CA GLN A 26 28.79 -1.47 12.02
C GLN A 26 29.07 -2.91 11.53
N ASP A 27 28.34 -3.89 12.09
CA ASP A 27 28.45 -5.29 11.69
C ASP A 27 27.99 -5.50 10.24
N LEU A 28 26.88 -4.87 9.84
CA LEU A 28 26.40 -4.92 8.45
C LEU A 28 27.35 -4.19 7.49
N GLN A 29 27.81 -3.00 7.84
CA GLN A 29 28.75 -2.20 7.04
C GLN A 29 29.98 -3.03 6.69
N SER A 30 30.64 -3.60 7.72
CA SER A 30 31.86 -4.40 7.53
C SER A 30 31.64 -5.57 6.58
N LYS A 31 30.51 -6.27 6.70
CA LYS A 31 30.22 -7.43 5.83
C LYS A 31 29.79 -7.03 4.42
N LEU A 32 29.10 -5.90 4.25
CA LEU A 32 28.66 -5.38 2.96
C LEU A 32 29.84 -4.82 2.16
N GLU A 33 30.77 -4.13 2.82
CA GLU A 33 32.01 -3.66 2.20
C GLU A 33 32.87 -4.84 1.72
N ALA A 34 32.90 -5.95 2.47
CA ALA A 34 33.62 -7.16 2.08
C ALA A 34 33.10 -7.76 0.75
N ILE A 35 31.83 -7.56 0.40
CA ILE A 35 31.24 -7.98 -0.89
C ILE A 35 31.21 -6.85 -1.93
N GLY A 36 31.88 -5.73 -1.64
CA GLY A 36 32.04 -4.59 -2.55
C GLY A 36 30.88 -3.60 -2.56
N ILE A 37 29.92 -3.70 -1.64
CA ILE A 37 28.86 -2.70 -1.45
C ILE A 37 29.40 -1.62 -0.50
N VAL A 38 29.76 -0.47 -1.06
CA VAL A 38 30.31 0.67 -0.31
C VAL A 38 29.37 1.86 -0.41
N CYS A 39 28.91 2.36 0.73
CA CYS A 39 28.01 3.52 0.82
C CYS A 39 28.59 4.57 1.78
N ASN A 40 28.39 5.85 1.48
CA ASN A 40 28.85 6.96 2.33
C ASN A 40 27.78 7.39 3.36
N ASP A 41 26.54 6.94 3.21
CA ASP A 41 25.40 7.38 4.01
C ASP A 41 24.45 6.19 4.25
N TRP A 42 24.78 5.37 5.24
CA TRP A 42 24.05 4.15 5.56
C TRP A 42 22.78 4.47 6.35
N LYS A 43 21.62 4.26 5.73
CA LYS A 43 20.32 4.56 6.31
C LYS A 43 19.46 3.30 6.43
N PHE A 44 18.87 3.14 7.61
CA PHE A 44 17.86 2.11 7.85
C PHE A 44 16.53 2.50 7.20
N GLY A 45 15.82 1.51 6.66
CA GLY A 45 14.49 1.71 6.05
C GLY A 45 14.50 2.44 4.70
N VAL A 46 15.68 2.82 4.18
CA VAL A 46 15.80 3.57 2.93
C VAL A 46 16.53 2.73 1.89
N GLY A 47 15.88 2.50 0.76
CA GLY A 47 16.50 1.86 -0.40
C GLY A 47 17.46 2.81 -1.10
N LEU A 48 18.63 2.30 -1.48
CA LEU A 48 19.68 3.03 -2.19
C LEU A 48 19.98 2.36 -3.53
N SER A 49 20.05 3.16 -4.58
CA SER A 49 20.52 2.73 -5.90
C SER A 49 21.98 3.11 -6.08
N MET A 50 22.81 2.12 -6.43
CA MET A 50 24.25 2.29 -6.56
C MET A 50 24.82 1.42 -7.68
N PRO A 51 26.08 1.62 -8.09
CA PRO A 51 26.70 0.76 -9.08
C PRO A 51 26.87 -0.66 -8.54
N CYS A 52 26.50 -1.66 -9.35
CA CYS A 52 26.66 -3.05 -8.95
C CYS A 52 28.15 -3.44 -8.95
N PRO A 53 28.75 -3.85 -7.82
CA PRO A 53 30.15 -4.27 -7.78
C PRO A 53 30.42 -5.53 -8.61
N LYS A 54 29.39 -6.38 -8.83
CA LYS A 54 29.53 -7.62 -9.58
C LYS A 54 29.60 -7.41 -11.10
N CYS A 55 28.72 -6.58 -11.68
CA CYS A 55 28.70 -6.35 -13.13
C CYS A 55 29.24 -4.99 -13.56
N LYS A 56 29.44 -4.05 -12.62
CA LYS A 56 29.90 -2.66 -12.84
C LYS A 56 29.02 -1.82 -13.77
N GLY A 57 27.82 -2.30 -14.13
CA GLY A 57 26.94 -1.64 -15.08
C GLY A 57 27.25 -1.96 -16.54
N ARG A 58 26.40 -1.50 -17.48
CA ARG A 58 26.70 -1.53 -18.92
C ARG A 58 27.54 -0.32 -19.32
N GLN A 59 27.39 0.81 -18.62
CA GLN A 59 28.21 2.00 -18.73
C GLN A 59 28.80 2.39 -17.36
N PRO A 60 29.95 3.10 -17.33
CA PRO A 60 30.44 3.73 -16.11
C PRO A 60 29.36 4.67 -15.57
N MET A 61 29.00 4.53 -14.29
CA MET A 61 27.92 5.25 -13.56
C MET A 61 26.50 4.65 -13.61
N ASP A 62 26.27 3.48 -14.22
CA ASP A 62 24.94 2.88 -14.12
C ASP A 62 24.62 2.42 -12.67
N MET A 63 23.53 2.95 -12.12
CA MET A 63 23.02 2.62 -10.77
C MET A 63 22.17 1.34 -10.79
N ASN A 64 22.78 0.22 -11.17
CA ASN A 64 22.08 -1.04 -11.42
C ASN A 64 21.98 -1.98 -10.21
N LEU A 65 22.39 -1.55 -9.01
CA LEU A 65 22.21 -2.30 -7.78
C LEU A 65 21.24 -1.56 -6.87
N PHE A 66 20.14 -2.22 -6.53
CA PHE A 66 19.29 -1.78 -5.44
C PHE A 66 19.76 -2.45 -4.15
N PHE A 67 19.97 -1.65 -3.11
CA PHE A 67 20.47 -2.06 -1.80
C PHE A 67 19.55 -1.50 -0.71
N PHE A 68 19.28 -2.28 0.35
CA PHE A 68 18.38 -1.89 1.43
C PHE A 68 18.85 -2.44 2.76
N ILE A 69 18.85 -1.62 3.82
CA ILE A 69 19.00 -2.09 5.20
C ILE A 69 17.64 -2.01 5.90
N HIS A 70 17.23 -3.11 6.51
CA HIS A 70 15.98 -3.17 7.27
C HIS A 70 15.98 -2.19 8.47
N GLU A 71 14.81 -1.62 8.78
CA GLU A 71 14.63 -0.60 9.84
C GLU A 71 15.18 -1.04 11.21
N THR A 72 15.05 -2.33 11.51
CA THR A 72 15.52 -2.93 12.76
C THR A 72 17.03 -3.20 12.80
N GLY A 73 17.79 -2.86 11.74
CA GLY A 73 19.23 -3.12 11.64
C GLY A 73 19.62 -4.60 11.55
N LYS A 74 18.67 -5.53 11.56
CA LYS A 74 18.96 -6.96 11.67
C LYS A 74 19.56 -7.58 10.40
N PHE A 75 19.23 -7.04 9.23
CA PHE A 75 19.72 -7.56 7.96
C PHE A 75 19.68 -6.51 6.85
N ALA A 76 20.44 -6.77 5.79
CA ALA A 76 20.42 -6.00 4.55
C ALA A 76 20.20 -6.93 3.35
N THR A 77 19.64 -6.40 2.28
CA THR A 77 19.39 -7.11 1.02
C THR A 77 19.88 -6.30 -0.18
N TRP A 78 20.19 -6.98 -1.27
CA TRP A 78 20.52 -6.32 -2.53
C TRP A 78 20.05 -7.13 -3.73
N LYS A 79 19.80 -6.44 -4.84
CA LYS A 79 19.49 -7.04 -6.14
C LYS A 79 20.04 -6.17 -7.27
N CYS A 80 20.77 -6.79 -8.18
CA CYS A 80 21.19 -6.16 -9.41
C CYS A 80 20.07 -6.24 -10.46
N LEU A 81 19.75 -5.07 -11.04
CA LEU A 81 18.72 -4.87 -12.04
C LEU A 81 19.25 -5.03 -13.48
N GLY A 82 20.55 -5.28 -13.64
CA GLY A 82 21.14 -5.59 -14.95
C GLY A 82 20.62 -6.91 -15.49
N SER A 83 20.12 -6.90 -16.74
CA SER A 83 19.47 -8.04 -17.41
C SER A 83 20.24 -9.36 -17.32
N ASP A 84 21.56 -9.30 -17.32
CA ASP A 84 22.44 -10.47 -17.41
C ASP A 84 23.22 -10.73 -16.11
N CYS A 85 23.10 -9.88 -15.10
CA CYS A 85 23.90 -9.99 -13.88
C CYS A 85 23.29 -10.99 -12.87
N GLY A 86 21.99 -10.87 -12.61
CA GLY A 86 21.28 -11.76 -11.69
C GLY A 86 21.77 -11.76 -10.23
N TRP A 87 22.63 -10.82 -9.84
CA TRP A 87 23.18 -10.78 -8.48
C TRP A 87 22.11 -10.39 -7.49
N VAL A 88 21.89 -11.21 -6.47
CA VAL A 88 20.94 -10.96 -5.39
C VAL A 88 21.52 -11.54 -4.11
N GLY A 89 21.19 -10.97 -2.97
CA GLY A 89 21.61 -11.53 -1.69
C GLY A 89 20.96 -10.87 -0.48
N LYS A 90 21.21 -11.51 0.66
CA LYS A 90 20.81 -11.06 2.00
C LYS A 90 21.98 -11.31 2.95
N ILE A 91 22.18 -10.40 3.90
CA ILE A 91 23.15 -10.60 4.98
C ILE A 91 22.55 -10.16 6.30
N GLU A 92 22.77 -10.93 7.36
CA GLU A 92 22.28 -10.63 8.71
C GLU A 92 23.39 -10.00 9.54
N ALA A 93 23.04 -9.04 10.41
CA ALA A 93 23.98 -8.37 11.30
C ALA A 93 24.66 -9.40 12.22
N THR A 94 23.85 -10.30 12.81
CA THR A 94 24.30 -11.42 13.62
C THR A 94 24.03 -12.74 12.89
N GLY A 95 25.07 -13.48 12.51
CA GLY A 95 24.98 -14.72 11.73
C GLY A 95 25.96 -14.76 10.56
N GLU A 96 26.23 -15.97 10.06
CA GLU A 96 27.11 -16.23 8.91
C GLU A 96 26.40 -15.97 7.57
N PHE A 97 27.21 -15.59 6.59
CA PHE A 97 26.86 -15.29 5.20
C PHE A 97 26.15 -16.49 4.53
N MET A 98 25.01 -16.25 3.87
CA MET A 98 24.28 -17.29 3.13
C MET A 98 24.33 -16.99 1.63
N GLU A 99 25.34 -17.55 0.96
CA GLU A 99 25.49 -17.50 -0.49
C GLU A 99 24.86 -18.78 -1.08
N ASP A 100 23.66 -18.65 -1.67
CA ASP A 100 23.09 -19.46 -2.76
C ASP A 100 21.57 -19.66 -2.61
N TYR A 101 20.81 -19.09 -3.55
CA TYR A 101 19.49 -19.58 -3.93
C TYR A 101 19.48 -19.81 -5.44
N PRO A 102 19.67 -21.05 -5.92
CA PRO A 102 19.55 -21.34 -7.35
C PRO A 102 18.08 -21.48 -7.74
N LEU A 103 17.56 -20.56 -8.55
CA LEU A 103 16.36 -20.81 -9.35
C LEU A 103 16.76 -21.71 -10.53
N GLN A 104 16.78 -23.03 -10.31
CA GLN A 104 16.89 -23.98 -11.42
C GLN A 104 15.58 -23.99 -12.22
N LYS A 105 15.70 -23.65 -13.51
CA LYS A 105 14.79 -24.09 -14.56
C LYS A 105 14.72 -25.62 -14.53
N GLN A 106 13.55 -26.19 -14.28
CA GLN A 106 13.18 -27.48 -14.87
C GLN A 106 11.67 -27.58 -15.07
N ALA A 107 11.33 -28.10 -16.24
CA ALA A 107 9.99 -28.36 -16.70
C ALA A 107 9.28 -29.43 -15.86
N THR A 108 7.97 -29.50 -16.03
CA THR A 108 6.98 -30.45 -15.47
C THR A 108 6.37 -30.03 -14.12
N GLY A 109 5.03 -29.94 -14.15
CA GLY A 109 4.25 -29.27 -13.13
C GLY A 109 4.13 -30.01 -11.81
N LYS A 110 4.05 -29.21 -10.74
CA LYS A 110 3.18 -29.35 -9.56
C LYS A 110 3.58 -28.22 -8.60
N PHE A 111 2.71 -27.23 -8.42
CA PHE A 111 2.88 -26.22 -7.38
C PHE A 111 2.57 -26.85 -6.01
N MET A 112 3.54 -26.80 -5.10
CA MET A 112 3.33 -26.95 -3.66
C MET A 112 3.91 -25.71 -2.99
N GLU A 113 2.99 -24.96 -2.42
CA GLU A 113 3.15 -23.99 -1.35
C GLU A 113 3.65 -24.70 -0.09
N GLN A 114 4.70 -24.20 0.58
CA GLN A 114 4.82 -24.37 2.03
C GLN A 114 5.89 -23.50 2.71
N TYR A 115 5.41 -22.94 3.82
CA TYR A 115 6.10 -22.29 4.93
C TYR A 115 6.99 -23.28 5.70
N ALA A 116 8.09 -22.78 6.27
CA ALA A 116 8.98 -23.54 7.15
C ALA A 116 8.59 -23.37 8.63
N ILE A 117 8.39 -24.48 9.35
CA ILE A 117 8.48 -24.53 10.82
C ILE A 117 9.52 -25.59 11.22
N ARG A 118 10.35 -25.21 12.19
CA ARG A 118 11.53 -25.92 12.72
C ARG A 118 11.21 -27.29 13.31
N LYS A 119 12.20 -28.18 13.15
CA LYS A 119 12.36 -29.45 13.87
C LYS A 119 12.34 -29.24 15.40
N GLN A 120 11.60 -30.08 16.11
CA GLN A 120 12.03 -30.64 17.39
C GLN A 120 11.40 -32.02 17.60
N ALA A 121 12.17 -32.87 18.25
CA ALA A 121 12.03 -34.31 18.31
C ALA A 121 11.06 -34.75 19.41
N THR A 122 9.93 -35.32 19.03
CA THR A 122 9.24 -36.41 19.73
C THR A 122 8.39 -37.10 18.67
N GLY A 123 8.77 -38.33 18.31
CA GLY A 123 8.15 -39.04 17.20
C GLY A 123 6.70 -39.38 17.50
N GLU A 124 5.80 -38.92 16.64
CA GLU A 124 4.49 -39.50 16.35
C GLU A 124 4.06 -38.97 14.96
N ASP A 125 3.91 -39.91 14.03
CA ASP A 125 3.58 -39.71 12.61
C ASP A 125 2.06 -39.72 12.42
N MET A 126 1.53 -38.82 11.59
CA MET A 126 0.29 -39.10 10.85
C MET A 126 0.09 -38.15 9.65
N GLY A 127 0.37 -38.67 8.46
CA GLY A 127 -0.68 -39.00 7.49
C GLY A 127 -1.35 -37.87 6.69
N HIS A 128 -0.90 -37.72 5.44
CA HIS A 128 -1.55 -37.09 4.27
C HIS A 128 -3.06 -37.33 4.10
N TYR A 129 -3.77 -36.43 3.39
CA TYR A 129 -4.68 -36.82 2.29
C TYR A 129 -4.91 -35.69 1.25
N SER A 130 -5.12 -36.10 0.00
CA SER A 130 -5.26 -35.31 -1.23
C SER A 130 -6.57 -35.63 -1.99
N LYS A 131 -7.25 -34.60 -2.54
CA LYS A 131 -8.20 -34.48 -3.69
C LYS A 131 -9.18 -35.62 -4.07
N ILE A 132 -10.43 -35.25 -4.47
CA ILE A 132 -11.19 -35.73 -5.65
C ILE A 132 -12.36 -34.76 -6.01
N LYS A 133 -12.74 -34.71 -7.30
CA LYS A 133 -13.82 -33.94 -7.96
C LYS A 133 -15.02 -34.84 -8.35
N GLN A 134 -16.22 -34.23 -8.35
CA GLN A 134 -17.46 -34.49 -9.14
C GLN A 134 -18.26 -35.80 -8.95
N ALA A 135 -19.54 -35.67 -8.55
CA ALA A 135 -20.72 -35.83 -9.44
C ALA A 135 -22.02 -36.04 -8.63
N THR A 136 -22.80 -34.98 -8.41
CA THR A 136 -24.27 -34.92 -8.45
C THR A 136 -24.67 -33.45 -8.34
N GLY A 137 -25.54 -32.99 -9.24
CA GLY A 137 -26.00 -31.62 -9.25
C GLY A 137 -27.02 -31.36 -8.15
N GLU A 138 -26.87 -30.25 -7.45
CA GLU A 138 -27.94 -29.40 -6.92
C GLU A 138 -27.31 -28.08 -6.46
N VAL A 139 -27.77 -26.97 -7.04
CA VAL A 139 -27.49 -25.61 -6.59
C VAL A 139 -28.51 -25.29 -5.50
N MET A 140 -28.06 -24.88 -4.32
CA MET A 140 -28.89 -24.07 -3.42
C MET A 140 -28.03 -23.13 -2.58
N GLU A 141 -28.16 -21.84 -2.86
CA GLU A 141 -27.96 -20.77 -1.88
C GLU A 141 -28.94 -20.98 -0.73
N HIS A 142 -28.51 -20.82 0.52
CA HIS A 142 -29.35 -20.21 1.55
C HIS A 142 -28.57 -19.75 2.78
N TYR A 143 -28.67 -18.45 3.04
CA TYR A 143 -28.45 -17.81 4.34
C TYR A 143 -29.34 -18.44 5.42
N ALA A 144 -28.79 -18.66 6.62
CA ALA A 144 -29.58 -19.01 7.80
C ALA A 144 -29.57 -17.86 8.84
N LYS A 145 -30.71 -17.17 8.95
CA LYS A 145 -31.10 -16.42 10.15
C LYS A 145 -32.08 -17.29 10.99
N ARG A 146 -31.76 -17.39 12.28
CA ARG A 146 -32.58 -17.55 13.51
C ARG A 146 -33.83 -18.46 13.52
N LYS A 147 -33.96 -19.20 14.64
CA LYS A 147 -35.21 -19.33 15.38
C LYS A 147 -35.04 -18.78 16.80
N GLN A 148 -35.99 -17.93 17.22
CA GLN A 148 -36.25 -17.54 18.61
C GLN A 148 -37.21 -18.55 19.26
N ALA A 149 -37.08 -18.76 20.57
CA ALA A 149 -38.20 -19.04 21.45
C ALA A 149 -37.84 -18.55 22.87
N THR A 150 -38.84 -17.97 23.53
CA THR A 150 -38.89 -17.44 24.92
C THR A 150 -38.11 -16.15 25.18
N GLY A 151 -38.86 -15.06 25.33
CA GLY A 151 -38.36 -13.76 25.76
C GLY A 151 -38.33 -13.62 27.28
N GLU A 152 -37.34 -12.89 27.76
CA GLU A 152 -37.31 -12.02 28.94
C GLU A 152 -36.01 -11.19 28.82
N ASP A 153 -36.11 -9.87 28.97
CA ASP A 153 -34.98 -8.93 28.98
C ASP A 153 -34.09 -9.17 30.22
N MET A 154 -32.76 -9.17 30.07
CA MET A 154 -31.86 -8.49 31.02
C MET A 154 -30.39 -8.45 30.58
N GLU A 155 -29.79 -7.29 30.87
CA GLU A 155 -28.35 -7.09 31.09
C GLU A 155 -27.71 -8.22 31.90
N HIS A 156 -26.52 -8.70 31.53
CA HIS A 156 -25.39 -8.74 32.47
C HIS A 156 -24.05 -9.19 31.85
N TYR A 157 -23.02 -8.44 32.22
CA TYR A 157 -21.62 -8.85 32.36
C TYR A 157 -21.46 -10.16 33.16
N SER A 158 -20.49 -11.00 32.77
CA SER A 158 -19.77 -11.90 33.69
C SER A 158 -18.28 -11.89 33.30
N LYS A 159 -17.44 -11.13 34.01
CA LYS A 159 -16.68 -11.54 35.22
C LYS A 159 -15.86 -12.82 35.01
N ILE A 160 -14.56 -12.65 34.80
CA ILE A 160 -13.54 -13.60 35.27
C ILE A 160 -12.87 -12.95 36.49
N LYS A 161 -12.95 -13.65 37.62
CA LYS A 161 -12.26 -13.44 38.90
C LYS A 161 -11.51 -14.78 39.09
N GLN A 162 -10.28 -14.95 39.58
CA GLN A 162 -9.36 -14.29 40.52
C GLN A 162 -7.92 -14.74 40.09
N ALA A 163 -6.76 -14.26 40.56
CA ALA A 163 -6.38 -13.80 41.88
C ALA A 163 -5.04 -13.03 41.80
N THR A 164 -5.05 -11.80 42.25
CA THR A 164 -4.07 -11.16 43.15
C THR A 164 -4.65 -9.78 43.39
N GLY A 165 -5.19 -9.61 44.60
CA GLY A 165 -5.86 -8.37 44.98
C GLY A 165 -4.83 -7.27 45.16
N GLU A 166 -4.96 -6.21 44.37
CA GLU A 166 -4.79 -4.82 44.80
C GLU A 166 -5.35 -3.92 43.69
N VAL A 167 -6.31 -3.07 44.08
CA VAL A 167 -6.99 -2.10 43.23
C VAL A 167 -6.22 -0.79 43.30
N MET A 168 -5.91 -0.17 42.16
CA MET A 168 -5.90 1.29 42.04
C MET A 168 -6.10 1.72 40.59
N GLU A 169 -7.32 2.22 40.37
CA GLU A 169 -7.70 3.30 39.47
C GLU A 169 -6.58 4.34 39.29
N HIS A 170 -5.90 4.37 38.14
CA HIS A 170 -5.20 5.55 37.58
C HIS A 170 -4.59 5.21 36.20
N TYR A 171 -4.41 6.26 35.39
CA TYR A 171 -3.72 6.31 34.08
C TYR A 171 -4.60 6.25 32.82
N ALA A 172 -5.57 7.16 32.76
CA ALA A 172 -5.52 8.14 31.68
C ALA A 172 -4.27 9.04 31.87
N LYS A 173 -3.58 9.33 30.76
CA LYS A 173 -2.42 10.24 30.59
C LYS A 173 -1.05 9.68 31.00
N GLN A 174 -0.21 9.42 29.98
CA GLN A 174 0.94 10.27 29.64
C GLN A 174 1.46 9.88 28.24
N ALA A 175 0.80 10.39 27.20
CA ALA A 175 1.49 10.64 25.93
C ALA A 175 2.36 11.87 26.16
N SER A 176 3.67 11.67 26.17
CA SER A 176 4.65 12.75 26.20
C SER A 176 4.42 13.65 24.99
N LYS A 177 4.20 14.94 25.25
CA LYS A 177 4.13 16.00 24.25
C LYS A 177 5.42 16.00 23.42
N SER A 178 5.35 15.50 22.18
CA SER A 178 6.05 16.14 21.07
C SER A 178 5.06 17.11 20.43
N GLU A 179 5.41 18.39 20.47
CA GLU A 179 4.70 19.45 19.78
C GLU A 179 4.93 19.26 18.27
N ASP A 180 4.03 18.50 17.63
CA ASP A 180 3.45 18.79 16.31
C ASP A 180 2.68 17.58 15.76
N CYS A 181 1.45 17.39 16.25
CA CYS A 181 0.39 16.77 15.44
C CYS A 181 -0.96 17.19 16.03
N LYS A 182 -1.43 18.40 15.65
CA LYS A 182 -2.82 18.78 15.88
C LYS A 182 -3.69 17.85 15.01
N ILE A 183 -4.14 16.73 15.57
CA ILE A 183 -5.24 15.96 15.01
C ILE A 183 -6.48 16.84 15.17
N ILE A 184 -6.76 17.66 14.16
CA ILE A 184 -8.03 18.38 14.07
C ILE A 184 -9.04 17.32 13.64
N ALA A 185 -9.92 16.92 14.57
CA ALA A 185 -11.16 16.27 14.18
C ALA A 185 -11.89 17.22 13.24
N GLU A 186 -12.07 16.84 11.99
CA GLU A 186 -12.72 17.67 10.98
C GLU A 186 -14.22 17.60 11.21
N SER A 187 -14.68 18.49 12.08
CA SER A 187 -16.01 18.51 12.68
C SER A 187 -17.15 18.57 11.67
N GLN A 188 -16.91 19.06 10.46
CA GLN A 188 -17.92 19.10 9.40
C GLN A 188 -18.32 17.70 8.89
N PHE A 189 -17.42 16.72 8.97
CA PHE A 189 -17.60 15.40 8.37
C PHE A 189 -17.54 14.24 9.39
N ASN A 190 -17.47 14.54 10.69
CA ASN A 190 -17.31 13.56 11.78
C ASN A 190 -16.14 12.59 11.51
N LEU A 191 -15.00 13.15 11.10
CA LEU A 191 -13.82 12.37 10.78
C LEU A 191 -12.88 12.27 11.98
N GLU A 192 -12.39 11.06 12.20
CA GLU A 192 -11.47 10.70 13.27
C GLU A 192 -10.31 9.87 12.71
N PRO A 193 -9.19 9.77 13.43
CA PRO A 193 -8.10 8.87 13.06
C PRO A 193 -8.59 7.42 12.88
N LEU A 194 -7.94 6.68 11.97
CA LEU A 194 -8.27 5.28 11.70
C LEU A 194 -8.13 4.43 12.97
N SER A 195 -9.09 3.52 13.18
CA SER A 195 -8.99 2.47 14.20
C SER A 195 -8.09 1.33 13.74
N GLY A 196 -7.59 0.51 14.68
CA GLY A 196 -6.71 -0.64 14.38
C GLY A 196 -7.27 -1.58 13.30
N LYS A 197 -8.59 -1.83 13.31
CA LYS A 197 -9.25 -2.63 12.28
C LYS A 197 -9.08 -2.06 10.86
N PHE A 198 -9.13 -0.74 10.69
CA PHE A 198 -8.94 -0.14 9.37
C PHE A 198 -7.46 -0.02 9.01
N ILE A 199 -6.56 0.12 9.99
CA ILE A 199 -5.11 0.04 9.77
C ILE A 199 -4.76 -1.35 9.23
N GLU A 200 -5.21 -2.42 9.89
CA GLU A 200 -5.04 -3.82 9.43
C GLU A 200 -5.56 -4.03 7.99
N PHE A 201 -6.71 -3.43 7.64
CA PHE A 201 -7.24 -3.49 6.28
C PHE A 201 -6.28 -2.91 5.23
N PHE A 202 -5.54 -1.86 5.57
CA PHE A 202 -4.55 -1.24 4.68
C PHE A 202 -3.20 -1.96 4.72
N GLU A 203 -2.79 -2.51 5.86
CA GLU A 203 -1.60 -3.35 5.98
C GLU A 203 -1.69 -4.61 5.10
N GLU A 204 -2.86 -5.27 5.07
CA GLU A 204 -3.13 -6.39 4.15
C GLU A 204 -2.97 -5.99 2.67
N ARG A 205 -3.08 -4.69 2.37
CA ARG A 205 -2.91 -4.09 1.04
C ARG A 205 -1.54 -3.47 0.84
N ARG A 206 -0.64 -3.65 1.80
CA ARG A 206 0.72 -3.09 1.84
C ARG A 206 0.75 -1.56 1.76
N ILE A 207 -0.25 -0.91 2.35
CA ILE A 207 -0.29 0.54 2.48
C ILE A 207 0.07 0.91 3.92
N SER A 208 1.15 1.68 4.06
CA SER A 208 1.70 2.11 5.34
C SER A 208 0.84 3.20 6.00
N GLU A 209 0.92 3.29 7.34
CA GLU A 209 0.30 4.39 8.09
C GLU A 209 0.82 5.76 7.67
N GLU A 210 2.09 5.86 7.23
CA GLU A 210 2.66 7.11 6.73
C GLU A 210 1.90 7.60 5.48
N THR A 211 1.69 6.70 4.51
CA THR A 211 0.91 6.98 3.30
C THR A 211 -0.53 7.35 3.66
N LEU A 212 -1.17 6.62 4.56
CA LEU A 212 -2.54 6.96 5.02
C LEU A 212 -2.60 8.37 5.63
N ARG A 213 -1.64 8.70 6.49
CA ARG A 213 -1.55 10.02 7.14
C ARG A 213 -1.30 11.14 6.13
N ARG A 214 -0.36 10.98 5.19
CA ARG A 214 -0.06 12.01 4.17
C ARG A 214 -1.26 12.29 3.27
N ASN A 215 -2.03 11.24 2.95
CA ASN A 215 -3.22 11.32 2.12
C ASN A 215 -4.50 11.69 2.89
N GLY A 216 -4.38 11.93 4.21
CA GLY A 216 -5.50 12.31 5.07
C GLY A 216 -6.60 11.26 5.10
N VAL A 217 -6.26 9.97 4.98
CA VAL A 217 -7.23 8.88 5.13
C VAL A 217 -7.65 8.81 6.59
N LEU A 218 -8.96 8.86 6.81
CA LEU A 218 -9.57 8.91 8.14
C LEU A 218 -10.68 7.87 8.24
N GLN A 219 -11.36 7.79 9.38
CA GLN A 219 -12.62 7.06 9.50
C GLN A 219 -13.76 8.00 9.87
N ASN A 220 -14.98 7.62 9.49
CA ASN A 220 -16.19 8.21 10.02
C ASN A 220 -16.83 7.26 11.03
N CYS A 221 -16.80 7.61 12.31
CA CYS A 221 -17.29 6.76 13.39
C CYS A 221 -18.81 6.54 13.31
N SER A 222 -19.58 7.58 12.96
CA SER A 222 -21.04 7.47 12.82
C SER A 222 -21.46 6.50 11.71
N LYS A 223 -20.69 6.44 10.61
CA LYS A 223 -20.95 5.59 9.45
C LYS A 223 -20.18 4.26 9.49
N THR A 224 -19.28 4.08 10.47
CA THR A 224 -18.37 2.93 10.59
C THR A 224 -17.66 2.62 9.26
N ALA A 225 -17.00 3.63 8.71
CA ALA A 225 -16.47 3.59 7.35
C ALA A 225 -15.08 4.24 7.25
N ILE A 226 -14.26 3.74 6.34
CA ILE A 226 -13.06 4.42 5.86
C ILE A 226 -13.51 5.66 5.09
N ALA A 227 -12.84 6.78 5.31
CA ALA A 227 -13.11 8.07 4.70
C ALA A 227 -11.89 8.53 3.90
N PHE A 228 -12.14 8.92 2.65
CA PHE A 228 -11.18 9.53 1.73
C PHE A 228 -11.60 10.99 1.50
N PRO A 229 -11.02 11.96 2.22
CA PRO A 229 -11.33 13.38 2.07
C PRO A 229 -10.69 13.95 0.80
N TYR A 230 -11.50 14.58 -0.03
CA TYR A 230 -11.06 15.26 -1.25
C TYR A 230 -10.72 16.70 -0.90
N ARG A 231 -9.44 17.05 -1.02
CA ARG A 231 -8.91 18.35 -0.61
C ARG A 231 -8.53 19.23 -1.79
N ARG A 232 -8.69 20.54 -1.60
CA ARG A 232 -8.14 21.59 -2.45
C ARG A 232 -7.55 22.66 -1.54
N ASP A 233 -6.28 22.98 -1.75
CA ASP A 233 -5.52 23.93 -0.93
C ASP A 233 -5.56 23.59 0.57
N GLY A 234 -5.56 22.29 0.90
CA GLY A 234 -5.65 21.77 2.27
C GLY A 234 -7.06 21.67 2.85
N GLU A 235 -8.06 22.31 2.25
CA GLU A 235 -9.45 22.31 2.72
C GLU A 235 -10.24 21.13 2.16
N ILE A 236 -11.11 20.50 2.97
CA ILE A 236 -12.00 19.43 2.49
C ILE A 236 -13.15 20.01 1.68
N ILE A 237 -13.23 19.59 0.43
CA ILE A 237 -14.31 19.94 -0.50
C ILE A 237 -15.43 18.89 -0.45
N SER A 238 -15.06 17.61 -0.43
CA SER A 238 -15.99 16.49 -0.33
C SER A 238 -15.33 15.28 0.35
N CYS A 239 -16.10 14.24 0.64
CA CYS A 239 -15.56 13.00 1.17
C CYS A 239 -16.25 11.82 0.50
N LYS A 240 -15.46 10.81 0.17
CA LYS A 240 -15.95 9.50 -0.24
C LYS A 240 -15.68 8.50 0.86
N TYR A 241 -16.55 7.52 0.99
CA TYR A 241 -16.52 6.55 2.06
C TYR A 241 -16.53 5.14 1.50
N ARG A 242 -15.89 4.26 2.25
CA ARG A 242 -15.87 2.82 2.00
C ARG A 242 -16.20 2.06 3.27
N SER A 243 -17.23 1.22 3.21
CA SER A 243 -17.49 0.24 4.28
C SER A 243 -16.62 -1.01 4.12
N VAL A 244 -16.46 -1.72 5.23
CA VAL A 244 -15.90 -3.08 5.28
C VAL A 244 -16.99 -3.97 5.91
N PRO A 245 -17.77 -4.76 5.13
CA PRO A 245 -17.56 -5.19 3.73
C PRO A 245 -17.86 -4.11 2.66
N LYS A 246 -17.36 -4.35 1.43
CA LYS A 246 -17.27 -3.36 0.33
C LYS A 246 -18.63 -2.72 0.01
N GLY A 247 -18.73 -1.42 0.25
CA GLY A 247 -19.78 -0.52 -0.20
C GLY A 247 -19.21 0.88 -0.29
N PHE A 248 -19.68 1.68 -1.24
CA PHE A 248 -19.18 3.04 -1.48
C PHE A 248 -20.31 4.05 -1.53
N TRP A 249 -20.05 5.21 -0.96
CA TRP A 249 -20.91 6.39 -1.11
C TRP A 249 -20.06 7.64 -0.93
N GLN A 250 -20.62 8.79 -1.29
CA GLN A 250 -19.95 10.08 -1.21
C GLN A 250 -20.93 11.16 -0.76
N GLU A 251 -20.39 12.29 -0.34
CA GLU A 251 -21.20 13.45 0.02
C GLU A 251 -22.06 13.94 -1.17
N LYS A 252 -23.33 14.20 -0.87
CA LYS A 252 -24.31 14.74 -1.83
C LYS A 252 -24.09 16.24 -1.99
N ASP A 253 -24.40 16.77 -3.18
CA ASP A 253 -24.40 18.20 -3.46
C ASP A 253 -23.08 18.91 -3.13
N LYS A 254 -21.98 18.17 -3.25
CA LYS A 254 -20.61 18.68 -3.12
C LYS A 254 -19.91 18.66 -4.46
N GLU A 255 -19.01 19.61 -4.66
CA GLU A 255 -18.15 19.66 -5.83
C GLU A 255 -17.37 18.35 -5.99
N ARG A 256 -17.31 17.85 -7.22
CA ARG A 256 -16.52 16.67 -7.58
C ARG A 256 -15.15 17.13 -8.02
N ILE A 257 -14.11 16.63 -7.37
CA ILE A 257 -12.71 16.91 -7.72
C ILE A 257 -11.93 15.60 -7.72
N LEU A 258 -10.67 15.64 -8.14
CA LEU A 258 -9.76 14.51 -8.06
C LEU A 258 -9.26 14.29 -6.62
N TYR A 259 -9.12 13.04 -6.19
CA TYR A 259 -8.49 12.74 -4.90
C TYR A 259 -6.97 12.94 -5.03
N GLY A 260 -6.36 13.65 -4.08
CA GLY A 260 -4.94 14.04 -4.15
C GLY A 260 -4.66 15.26 -5.04
N LEU A 261 -5.68 16.09 -5.36
CA LEU A 261 -5.53 17.25 -6.26
C LEU A 261 -4.35 18.18 -5.90
N ASP A 262 -4.10 18.38 -4.61
CA ASP A 262 -3.00 19.23 -4.14
C ASP A 262 -1.61 18.69 -4.52
N ASP A 263 -1.47 17.36 -4.68
CA ASP A 263 -0.21 16.71 -5.06
C ASP A 263 0.23 17.07 -6.48
N ILE A 264 -0.70 17.48 -7.35
CA ILE A 264 -0.42 17.78 -8.76
C ILE A 264 -0.40 19.28 -9.09
N LYS A 265 -0.56 20.16 -8.10
CA LYS A 265 -0.73 21.62 -8.29
C LYS A 265 0.32 22.28 -9.19
N ASN A 266 1.56 21.78 -9.18
CA ASN A 266 2.68 22.28 -9.98
C ASN A 266 3.41 21.17 -10.77
N ALA A 267 2.76 20.01 -10.96
CA ALA A 267 3.38 18.87 -11.62
C ALA A 267 3.23 18.98 -13.15
N SER A 268 4.34 18.81 -13.89
CA SER A 268 4.35 18.76 -15.35
C SER A 268 4.02 17.35 -15.89
N GLU A 269 4.18 16.35 -15.04
CA GLU A 269 3.76 14.96 -15.26
C GLU A 269 2.83 14.54 -14.13
N ILE A 270 1.70 13.93 -14.46
CA ILE A 270 0.75 13.40 -13.48
C ILE A 270 0.33 11.99 -13.83
N ILE A 271 -0.12 11.25 -12.83
CA ILE A 271 -0.70 9.92 -12.98
C ILE A 271 -2.16 9.96 -12.52
N ILE A 272 -3.07 9.40 -13.33
CA ILE A 272 -4.48 9.28 -13.00
C ILE A 272 -4.82 7.79 -12.89
N VAL A 273 -5.23 7.36 -11.69
CA VAL A 273 -5.72 6.01 -11.40
C VAL A 273 -7.24 5.99 -11.20
N GLU A 274 -7.83 4.81 -11.15
CA GLU A 274 -9.28 4.67 -10.95
C GLU A 274 -9.72 4.87 -9.50
N GLY A 275 -9.10 4.17 -8.55
CA GLY A 275 -9.51 4.15 -7.14
C GLY A 275 -8.59 4.89 -6.18
N GLU A 276 -9.11 5.24 -5.00
CA GLU A 276 -8.32 5.89 -3.96
C GLU A 276 -7.21 4.97 -3.43
N ILE A 277 -7.50 3.68 -3.29
CA ILE A 277 -6.51 2.68 -2.85
C ILE A 277 -5.37 2.53 -3.87
N ASP A 278 -5.68 2.62 -5.17
CA ASP A 278 -4.66 2.59 -6.21
C ASP A 278 -3.75 3.80 -6.10
N LYS A 279 -4.30 4.99 -5.78
CA LYS A 279 -3.50 6.19 -5.56
C LYS A 279 -2.57 6.05 -4.37
N LEU A 280 -3.02 5.39 -3.30
CA LEU A 280 -2.18 5.08 -2.15
C LEU A 280 -1.08 4.08 -2.53
N SER A 281 -1.40 3.06 -3.32
CA SER A 281 -0.43 2.06 -3.82
C SER A 281 0.65 2.70 -4.70
N MET A 282 0.25 3.62 -5.59
CA MET A 282 1.19 4.41 -6.40
C MET A 282 2.17 5.22 -5.54
N GLU A 283 1.73 5.70 -4.39
CA GLU A 283 2.57 6.44 -3.47
C GLU A 283 3.54 5.55 -2.70
N GLU A 284 3.12 4.34 -2.29
CA GLU A 284 4.03 3.30 -1.77
C GLU A 284 5.14 2.99 -2.79
N ALA A 285 4.81 3.06 -4.08
CA ALA A 285 5.77 2.94 -5.17
C ALA A 285 6.59 4.21 -5.47
N GLY A 286 6.45 5.26 -4.65
CA GLY A 286 7.22 6.51 -4.75
C GLY A 286 6.61 7.57 -5.68
N TYR A 287 5.44 7.33 -6.27
CA TYR A 287 4.79 8.26 -7.19
C TYR A 287 3.77 9.14 -6.48
N ARG A 288 4.24 10.27 -5.95
CA ARG A 288 3.38 11.26 -5.26
C ARG A 288 2.55 12.11 -6.20
N ASN A 289 2.96 12.28 -7.46
CA ASN A 289 2.23 13.02 -8.50
C ASN A 289 1.04 12.22 -9.08
N CYS A 290 0.26 11.56 -8.21
CA CYS A 290 -0.82 10.66 -8.57
C CYS A 290 -2.15 11.13 -7.97
N VAL A 291 -3.22 11.03 -8.75
CA VAL A 291 -4.60 11.35 -8.37
C VAL A 291 -5.56 10.23 -8.76
N SER A 292 -6.69 10.09 -8.08
CA SER A 292 -7.76 9.17 -8.48
C SER A 292 -9.04 9.89 -8.89
N VAL A 293 -9.82 9.27 -9.79
CA VAL A 293 -11.13 9.78 -10.19
C VAL A 293 -12.19 9.54 -9.09
N PRO A 294 -13.17 10.44 -8.91
CA PRO A 294 -14.14 10.31 -7.83
C PRO A 294 -15.19 9.20 -8.08
N ASP A 295 -15.64 9.06 -9.33
CA ASP A 295 -16.84 8.29 -9.67
C ASP A 295 -16.54 6.96 -10.38
N GLY A 296 -15.28 6.52 -10.38
CA GLY A 296 -14.83 5.27 -11.04
C GLY A 296 -15.11 5.24 -12.55
N ALA A 297 -14.90 4.07 -13.15
CA ALA A 297 -15.09 3.89 -14.58
C ALA A 297 -16.56 3.91 -15.04
N PRO A 298 -16.86 4.48 -16.23
CA PRO A 298 -18.13 4.24 -16.92
C PRO A 298 -18.17 2.82 -17.53
N PRO A 299 -19.36 2.26 -17.79
CA PRO A 299 -19.47 0.92 -18.40
C PRO A 299 -18.97 0.88 -19.85
N SER A 300 -18.98 2.01 -20.56
CA SER A 300 -18.53 2.14 -21.95
C SER A 300 -18.13 3.57 -22.27
N VAL A 301 -17.44 3.74 -23.40
CA VAL A 301 -17.09 5.04 -23.97
C VAL A 301 -18.35 5.75 -24.48
N SER A 302 -18.45 7.05 -24.24
CA SER A 302 -19.53 7.90 -24.73
C SER A 302 -19.41 8.08 -26.25
N GLU A 303 -20.54 8.08 -26.96
CA GLU A 303 -20.55 8.32 -28.41
C GLU A 303 -19.94 9.69 -28.75
N ASN A 304 -20.31 10.72 -27.98
CA ASN A 304 -19.87 12.09 -28.15
C ASN A 304 -19.38 12.67 -26.81
N ILE A 305 -18.48 13.65 -26.89
CA ILE A 305 -18.04 14.42 -25.73
C ILE A 305 -19.09 15.52 -25.49
N PRO A 306 -19.80 15.54 -24.34
CA PRO A 306 -20.74 16.60 -24.02
C PRO A 306 -20.05 17.96 -23.86
N THR A 307 -20.82 19.05 -23.85
CA THR A 307 -20.30 20.36 -23.39
C THR A 307 -19.99 20.31 -21.90
N GLU A 308 -19.13 21.20 -21.41
CA GLU A 308 -18.71 21.28 -20.01
C GLU A 308 -19.91 21.27 -19.04
N GLU A 309 -20.99 21.97 -19.34
CA GLU A 309 -22.18 22.08 -18.49
C GLU A 309 -23.03 20.80 -18.45
N LYS A 310 -22.86 19.93 -19.44
CA LYS A 310 -23.63 18.70 -19.61
C LYS A 310 -22.83 17.46 -19.23
N ASP A 311 -21.52 17.59 -19.08
CA ASP A 311 -20.59 16.49 -18.83
C ASP A 311 -20.55 16.08 -17.34
N THR A 312 -21.73 15.86 -16.76
CA THR A 312 -21.94 15.65 -15.32
C THR A 312 -21.11 14.51 -14.73
N LYS A 313 -20.90 13.42 -15.49
CA LYS A 313 -20.07 12.27 -15.07
C LYS A 313 -18.58 12.61 -14.97
N PHE A 314 -18.10 13.53 -15.80
CA PHE A 314 -16.70 13.97 -15.84
C PHE A 314 -16.52 15.41 -15.36
N GLN A 315 -17.51 15.96 -14.63
CA GLN A 315 -17.48 17.33 -14.11
C GLN A 315 -16.22 17.63 -13.31
N PHE A 316 -15.65 16.60 -12.67
CA PHE A 316 -14.40 16.71 -11.91
C PHE A 316 -13.21 17.17 -12.77
N LEU A 317 -13.17 16.88 -14.07
CA LEU A 317 -12.10 17.36 -14.95
C LEU A 317 -12.19 18.87 -15.14
N TRP A 318 -13.40 19.39 -15.35
CA TRP A 318 -13.65 20.82 -15.50
C TRP A 318 -13.35 21.58 -14.20
N ASN A 319 -13.81 21.03 -13.08
CA ASN A 319 -13.52 21.57 -11.74
C ASN A 319 -12.01 21.55 -11.40
N CYS A 320 -11.22 20.69 -12.03
CA CYS A 320 -9.78 20.58 -11.82
C CYS A 320 -8.95 21.12 -13.01
N LYS A 321 -9.58 21.80 -13.98
CA LYS A 321 -8.96 22.19 -15.25
C LYS A 321 -7.64 22.96 -15.08
N ALA A 322 -7.61 23.93 -14.16
CA ALA A 322 -6.42 24.74 -13.88
C ALA A 322 -5.20 23.93 -13.37
N TYR A 323 -5.43 22.74 -12.80
CA TYR A 323 -4.38 21.81 -12.37
C TYR A 323 -3.94 20.93 -13.54
N LEU A 324 -4.91 20.41 -14.30
CA LEU A 324 -4.70 19.48 -15.41
C LEU A 324 -4.07 20.13 -16.65
N GLU A 325 -4.31 21.41 -16.90
CA GLU A 325 -3.69 22.14 -18.03
C GLU A 325 -2.18 22.34 -17.86
N LYS A 326 -1.67 22.31 -16.63
CA LYS A 326 -0.22 22.41 -16.35
C LYS A 326 0.53 21.13 -16.67
N ALA A 327 -0.16 19.99 -16.66
CA ALA A 327 0.44 18.70 -16.95
C ALA A 327 0.67 18.55 -18.46
N SER A 328 1.93 18.59 -18.87
CA SER A 328 2.34 18.29 -20.25
C SER A 328 2.26 16.79 -20.59
N ARG A 329 2.37 15.93 -19.56
CA ARG A 329 2.33 14.48 -19.68
C ARG A 329 1.37 13.89 -18.66
N ILE A 330 0.45 13.04 -19.10
CA ILE A 330 -0.59 12.44 -18.28
C ILE A 330 -0.51 10.93 -18.45
N ILE A 331 -0.22 10.21 -17.38
CA ILE A 331 -0.20 8.76 -17.36
C ILE A 331 -1.57 8.27 -16.88
N LEU A 332 -2.26 7.50 -17.71
CA LEU A 332 -3.55 6.88 -17.42
C LEU A 332 -3.30 5.44 -16.94
N ALA A 333 -3.42 5.26 -15.63
CA ALA A 333 -3.20 4.01 -14.90
C ALA A 333 -4.53 3.47 -14.35
N THR A 334 -5.51 3.31 -15.24
CA THR A 334 -6.84 2.78 -14.92
C THR A 334 -6.83 1.24 -14.88
N ASP A 335 -7.91 0.63 -14.38
CA ASP A 335 -8.05 -0.82 -14.27
C ASP A 335 -7.84 -1.55 -15.61
N ALA A 336 -7.30 -2.78 -15.54
CA ALA A 336 -7.03 -3.68 -16.65
C ALA A 336 -8.28 -4.44 -17.15
N ASP A 337 -9.46 -3.82 -17.06
CA ASP A 337 -10.74 -4.39 -17.48
C ASP A 337 -11.49 -3.48 -18.46
N ALA A 338 -12.60 -3.95 -19.04
CA ALA A 338 -13.31 -3.19 -20.06
C ALA A 338 -13.80 -1.80 -19.58
N PRO A 339 -14.37 -1.65 -18.36
CA PRO A 339 -14.67 -0.33 -17.80
C PRO A 339 -13.43 0.56 -17.65
N GLY A 340 -12.33 0.07 -17.09
CA GLY A 340 -11.09 0.83 -16.98
C GLY A 340 -10.55 1.26 -18.35
N GLN A 341 -10.72 0.42 -19.37
CA GLN A 341 -10.41 0.79 -20.77
C GLN A 341 -11.28 1.93 -21.29
N ALA A 342 -12.57 1.91 -20.98
CA ALA A 342 -13.47 3.01 -21.30
C ALA A 342 -13.15 4.30 -20.54
N LEU A 343 -12.77 4.21 -19.26
CA LEU A 343 -12.36 5.36 -18.46
C LEU A 343 -11.12 6.04 -19.04
N ALA A 344 -10.07 5.27 -19.35
CA ALA A 344 -8.86 5.82 -19.96
C ALA A 344 -9.16 6.55 -21.29
N GLU A 345 -10.05 5.98 -22.10
CA GLU A 345 -10.46 6.58 -23.37
C GLU A 345 -11.25 7.89 -23.18
N GLU A 346 -12.20 7.92 -22.24
CA GLU A 346 -12.97 9.14 -21.91
C GLU A 346 -12.08 10.26 -21.35
N LEU A 347 -11.08 9.89 -20.52
CA LEU A 347 -10.07 10.80 -19.99
C LEU A 347 -9.21 11.37 -21.12
N ALA A 348 -8.64 10.52 -21.98
CA ALA A 348 -7.76 10.94 -23.07
C ALA A 348 -8.46 11.90 -24.04
N ARG A 349 -9.71 11.62 -24.42
CA ARG A 349 -10.48 12.47 -25.32
C ARG A 349 -10.76 13.87 -24.76
N ARG A 350 -10.88 14.02 -23.43
CA ARG A 350 -11.13 15.31 -22.75
C ARG A 350 -9.86 16.05 -22.38
N LEU A 351 -8.80 15.32 -22.08
CA LEU A 351 -7.51 15.87 -21.67
C LEU A 351 -6.55 16.11 -22.84
N GLY A 352 -6.89 15.68 -24.05
CA GLY A 352 -5.97 15.73 -25.18
C GLY A 352 -5.12 14.46 -25.23
N ARG A 353 -5.38 13.63 -26.24
CA ARG A 353 -4.74 12.31 -26.41
C ARG A 353 -3.23 12.41 -26.50
N GLU A 354 -2.74 13.47 -27.14
CA GLU A 354 -1.33 13.74 -27.36
C GLU A 354 -0.52 13.91 -26.07
N ARG A 355 -1.19 14.25 -24.96
CA ARG A 355 -0.58 14.35 -23.63
C ARG A 355 -0.66 13.03 -22.86
N CYS A 356 -1.46 12.08 -23.32
CA CYS A 356 -1.86 10.91 -22.54
C CYS A 356 -1.09 9.66 -22.95
N LEU A 357 -0.49 8.97 -21.96
CA LEU A 357 0.06 7.63 -22.12
C LEU A 357 -0.73 6.65 -21.27
N ARG A 358 -0.91 5.43 -21.77
CA ARG A 358 -1.64 4.39 -21.05
C ARG A 358 -0.68 3.38 -20.43
N VAL A 359 -0.89 3.07 -19.16
CA VAL A 359 -0.18 1.99 -18.48
C VAL A 359 -0.67 0.63 -18.97
N LYS A 360 0.29 -0.25 -19.22
CA LYS A 360 0.12 -1.68 -19.37
C LYS A 360 0.62 -2.35 -18.09
N TRP A 361 -0.33 -2.90 -17.34
CA TRP A 361 -0.02 -3.58 -16.09
C TRP A 361 0.80 -4.86 -16.33
N PRO A 362 1.70 -5.21 -15.39
CA PRO A 362 2.53 -6.40 -15.52
C PRO A 362 1.70 -7.67 -15.41
N LYS A 363 2.28 -8.77 -15.86
CA LYS A 363 1.70 -10.10 -15.65
C LYS A 363 1.80 -10.49 -14.18
N LYS A 364 0.68 -10.89 -13.60
CA LYS A 364 0.59 -11.50 -12.28
C LYS A 364 1.15 -12.92 -12.31
N ASP A 365 0.81 -13.65 -13.37
CA ASP A 365 1.32 -15.00 -13.64
C ASP A 365 1.38 -15.27 -15.16
N ALA A 366 1.48 -16.54 -15.57
CA ALA A 366 1.57 -16.88 -16.99
C ALA A 366 0.33 -16.45 -17.80
N THR A 367 -0.83 -16.35 -17.15
CA THR A 367 -2.16 -16.21 -17.75
C THR A 367 -2.87 -14.91 -17.39
N GLU A 368 -2.63 -14.36 -16.20
CA GLU A 368 -3.32 -13.18 -15.70
C GLU A 368 -2.39 -11.96 -15.66
N VAL A 369 -2.96 -10.79 -15.95
CA VAL A 369 -2.33 -9.48 -15.73
C VAL A 369 -2.84 -8.90 -14.42
N CYS A 370 -2.00 -8.14 -13.73
CA CYS A 370 -2.47 -7.36 -12.59
C CYS A 370 -3.57 -6.41 -13.06
N LYS A 371 -4.61 -6.29 -12.26
CA LYS A 371 -5.77 -5.47 -12.55
C LYS A 371 -5.46 -3.98 -12.38
N ASP A 372 -4.75 -3.62 -11.32
CA ASP A 372 -4.54 -2.24 -10.90
C ASP A 372 -3.23 -2.10 -10.10
N ALA A 373 -2.93 -0.88 -9.66
CA ALA A 373 -1.72 -0.58 -8.90
C ALA A 373 -1.62 -1.40 -7.60
N ASN A 374 -2.73 -1.55 -6.86
CA ASN A 374 -2.71 -2.29 -5.60
C ASN A 374 -2.39 -3.78 -5.82
N GLU A 375 -2.91 -4.40 -6.88
CA GLU A 375 -2.56 -5.78 -7.19
C GLU A 375 -1.10 -5.95 -7.59
N VAL A 376 -0.47 -4.96 -8.24
CA VAL A 376 0.97 -4.98 -8.52
C VAL A 376 1.77 -5.02 -7.21
N ASP A 377 1.44 -4.16 -6.24
CA ASP A 377 2.14 -4.13 -4.96
C ASP A 377 1.97 -5.42 -4.16
N LEU A 378 0.80 -6.07 -4.26
CA LEU A 378 0.54 -7.35 -3.60
C LEU A 378 1.33 -8.52 -4.20
N VAL A 379 1.53 -8.52 -5.51
CA VAL A 379 2.19 -9.62 -6.23
C VAL A 379 3.71 -9.44 -6.30
N SER A 380 4.18 -8.20 -6.36
CA SER A 380 5.60 -7.90 -6.45
C SER A 380 6.31 -8.10 -5.10
N CYS A 381 7.57 -8.56 -5.11
CA CYS A 381 8.42 -8.60 -3.90
C CYS A 381 9.05 -7.23 -3.58
N SER A 382 8.74 -6.20 -4.37
CA SER A 382 9.13 -4.80 -4.16
C SER A 382 7.93 -3.90 -4.48
N HIS A 383 7.70 -2.82 -3.73
CA HIS A 383 6.72 -1.75 -4.05
C HIS A 383 7.17 -0.97 -5.28
N TYR A 384 7.43 -1.64 -6.41
CA TYR A 384 7.92 -1.01 -7.61
C TYR A 384 6.93 -1.30 -8.72
N ILE A 385 6.29 -0.23 -9.21
CA ILE A 385 5.40 -0.28 -10.34
C ILE A 385 6.18 0.17 -11.56
N ASP A 386 6.55 -0.81 -12.40
CA ASP A 386 7.09 -0.55 -13.73
C ASP A 386 5.95 -0.13 -14.67
N PHE A 387 5.99 1.09 -15.19
CA PHE A 387 5.10 1.49 -16.27
C PHE A 387 5.66 0.99 -17.60
N TYR A 388 5.00 -0.03 -18.15
CA TYR A 388 5.11 -0.32 -19.57
C TYR A 388 4.03 0.49 -20.27
N PHE A 389 4.41 1.38 -21.18
CA PHE A 389 3.42 2.05 -22.01
C PHE A 389 3.05 1.14 -23.16
N ASP A 390 1.75 1.04 -23.48
CA ASP A 390 1.37 0.31 -24.68
C ASP A 390 2.06 0.98 -25.87
N GLY A 391 2.78 0.20 -26.69
CA GLY A 391 3.63 0.70 -27.79
C GLY A 391 2.86 1.27 -28.97
N LYS A 392 1.62 1.70 -28.72
CA LYS A 392 0.72 2.37 -29.62
C LYS A 392 0.17 3.54 -28.81
N ASP A 393 0.56 4.74 -29.20
CA ASP A 393 -0.15 5.96 -28.85
C ASP A 393 -1.66 5.69 -28.91
N ILE A 394 -2.42 6.22 -27.95
CA ILE A 394 -3.88 6.13 -27.95
C ILE A 394 -4.34 6.58 -29.36
N PRO A 395 -4.91 5.69 -30.20
CA PRO A 395 -5.07 5.96 -31.61
C PRO A 395 -5.93 7.22 -31.81
N VAL A 396 -5.45 8.09 -32.68
CA VAL A 396 -6.01 9.41 -33.03
C VAL A 396 -7.49 9.32 -33.35
#